data_AF-A0A942V0X7-F1
#
_entry.id   AF-A0A942V0X7-F1
#
_cell.length_a   1.000
_cell.length_b   1.000
_cell.length_c   1.000
_cell.angle_alpha   90.00
_cell.angle_beta   90.00
_cell.angle_gamma   90.00
#
_symmetry.space_group_name_H-M   'P 1'
#
loop_
_entity.id
_entity.type
_entity.pdbx_description
1 polymer ?
#
loop_
_entity_poly.entity_id
_entity_poly.type
_entity_poly.pdbx_seq_one_letter_code
_entity_poly.pdbx_strand_id
1 'polypeptide(L)' 'MRNFDDEIKATREDLEECEALILRLNKEPLSEADINHYAKVFGFDTDEYTKEEKYLLAVNRYCYWHCN' A
#
# COMPACT_ATOMS: atom_id res chain seq x y z
N MET A 1 14.68 12.42 2.93
CA MET A 1 13.37 11.76 3.11
C MET A 1 12.79 11.61 1.73
N ARG A 2 12.53 10.36 1.32
CA ARG A 2 11.90 10.04 0.03
C ARG A 2 10.44 10.48 0.06
N ASN A 3 9.83 10.61 -1.11
CA ASN A 3 8.47 11.15 -1.25
C ASN A 3 7.40 10.42 -0.41
N PHE A 4 7.62 9.15 -0.08
CA PHE A 4 6.64 8.30 0.58
C PHE A 4 7.11 7.69 1.91
N ASP A 5 8.20 8.19 2.49
CA ASP A 5 8.77 7.63 3.74
C ASP A 5 7.77 7.72 4.91
N ASP A 6 6.98 8.80 4.98
CA ASP A 6 6.00 9.03 6.04
C ASP A 6 4.83 8.04 5.92
N GLU A 7 4.30 7.81 4.72
CA GLU A 7 3.23 6.83 4.50
C GLU A 7 3.71 5.40 4.71
N ILE A 8 4.96 5.07 4.33
CA ILE A 8 5.56 3.76 4.62
C ILE A 8 5.59 3.54 6.13
N LYS A 9 6.05 4.54 6.89
CA LYS A 9 6.15 4.45 8.34
C LYS A 9 4.78 4.28 8.99
N ALA A 10 3.82 5.15 8.66
CA ALA A 10 2.48 5.10 9.23
C ALA A 10 1.79 3.76 8.90
N THR A 11 1.86 3.33 7.65
CA THR A 11 1.21 2.07 7.22
C THR A 11 1.86 0.84 7.84
N ARG A 12 3.17 0.89 8.12
CA ARG A 12 3.85 -0.19 8.84
C ARG A 12 3.39 -0.29 10.30
N GLU A 13 3.14 0.84 10.95
CA GLU A 13 2.64 0.88 12.34
C GLU A 13 1.21 0.32 12.42
N ASP A 14 0.37 0.58 11.41
CA ASP A 14 -1.04 0.17 11.37
C ASP A 14 -1.31 -1.03 10.42
N LEU A 15 -0.27 -1.81 10.07
CA LEU A 15 -0.36 -2.78 8.97
C LEU A 15 -1.43 -3.85 9.22
N GLU A 16 -1.50 -4.40 10.42
CA GLU A 16 -2.45 -5.46 10.77
C GLU A 16 -3.91 -4.98 10.61
N GLU A 17 -4.20 -3.75 11.06
CA GLU A 17 -5.53 -3.15 10.91
C GLU A 17 -5.88 -2.88 9.44
N CYS A 18 -4.91 -2.38 8.67
CA CYS A 18 -5.07 -2.15 7.23
C CYS A 18 -5.32 -3.45 6.45
N GLU A 19 -4.57 -4.51 6.73
CA GLU A 19 -4.74 -5.82 6.08
C GLU A 19 -6.09 -6.46 6.46
N ALA A 20 -6.51 -6.34 7.72
CA ALA A 20 -7.82 -6.82 8.15
C ALA A 20 -8.96 -6.10 7.41
N LEU A 21 -8.82 -4.78 7.20
CA LEU A 21 -9.76 -4.00 6.41
C LEU A 21 -9.78 -4.44 4.93
N ILE A 22 -8.62 -4.65 4.31
CA ILE A 22 -8.51 -5.15 2.94
C ILE A 22 -9.24 -6.48 2.81
N LEU A 23 -8.97 -7.43 3.70
CA LEU A 23 -9.65 -8.73 3.70
C LEU A 23 -11.17 -8.59 3.86
N ARG A 24 -11.63 -7.64 4.68
CA ARG A 24 -13.07 -7.39 4.85
C ARG A 24 -13.73 -6.83 3.58
N LEU A 25 -13.03 -5.98 2.84
CA LEU A 25 -13.57 -5.28 1.66
C LEU A 25 -13.38 -6.07 0.36
N ASN A 26 -12.17 -6.60 0.15
CA ASN A 26 -11.75 -7.28 -1.07
C ASN A 26 -11.90 -8.81 -0.98
N LYS A 27 -12.16 -9.37 0.21
CA LYS A 27 -12.19 -10.81 0.51
C LYS A 27 -10.86 -11.55 0.37
N GLU A 28 -9.87 -10.92 -0.26
CA GLU A 28 -8.53 -11.44 -0.49
C GLU A 28 -7.48 -10.32 -0.26
N PRO A 29 -6.24 -10.66 0.14
CA PRO A 29 -5.14 -9.69 0.18
C PRO A 29 -4.89 -9.05 -1.18
N LEU A 30 -4.15 -7.94 -1.21
CA LEU A 30 -3.73 -7.35 -2.47
C LEU A 30 -2.84 -8.31 -3.26
N SER A 31 -3.19 -8.54 -4.52
CA SER A 31 -2.38 -9.33 -5.44
C SER A 31 -1.17 -8.54 -5.93
N GLU A 32 -0.19 -9.23 -6.52
CA GLU A 32 0.95 -8.56 -7.16
C GLU A 32 0.51 -7.65 -8.32
N ALA A 33 -0.60 -7.99 -9.00
CA ALA A 33 -1.19 -7.13 -10.03
C ALA A 33 -1.75 -5.82 -9.42
N ASP A 34 -2.39 -5.89 -8.26
CA ASP A 34 -2.90 -4.70 -7.55
C ASP A 34 -1.75 -3.81 -7.10
N ILE A 35 -0.71 -4.38 -6.48
CA ILE A 35 0.47 -3.64 -6.03
C ILE A 35 1.13 -2.91 -7.22
N ASN A 36 1.30 -3.61 -8.34
CA ASN A 36 1.87 -3.02 -9.56
C ASN A 36 0.97 -1.93 -10.16
N HIS A 37 -0.35 -2.09 -10.08
CA HIS A 37 -1.30 -1.07 -10.50
C HIS A 37 -1.14 0.20 -9.66
N TYR A 38 -1.20 0.07 -8.32
CA TYR A 38 -1.03 1.20 -7.41
C TYR A 38 0.34 1.87 -7.57
N ALA A 39 1.41 1.09 -7.72
CA ALA A 39 2.75 1.65 -7.92
C ALA A 39 2.84 2.58 -9.13
N LYS A 40 2.21 2.20 -10.24
CA LYS A 40 2.18 3.01 -11.47
C LYS A 40 1.30 4.23 -11.34
N VAL A 41 0.09 4.07 -10.80
CA VAL A 41 -0.89 5.16 -10.67
C VAL A 41 -0.37 6.26 -9.73
N PHE A 42 0.29 5.87 -8.64
CA PHE A 42 0.73 6.79 -7.59
C PHE A 42 2.22 7.15 -7.65
N GLY A 43 2.94 6.68 -8.67
CA GLY A 43 4.31 7.12 -8.94
C GLY A 43 5.39 6.55 -8.02
N PHE A 44 5.17 5.37 -7.43
CA PHE A 44 6.20 4.64 -6.67
C PHE A 44 6.70 3.37 -7.39
N ASP A 45 6.41 3.23 -8.68
CA ASP A 45 7.01 2.21 -9.55
C ASP A 45 8.44 2.59 -9.97
N THR A 46 9.34 2.65 -8.99
CA THR A 46 10.77 2.98 -9.19
C THR A 46 11.65 1.98 -8.45
N ASP A 47 12.96 2.00 -8.73
CA ASP A 47 13.94 1.19 -8.00
C ASP A 47 14.30 1.78 -6.61
N GLU A 48 13.71 2.93 -6.27
CA GLU A 48 13.92 3.62 -4.99
C GLU A 48 13.23 2.89 -3.81
N TYR A 49 12.21 2.09 -4.12
CA TYR A 49 11.38 1.39 -3.15
C TYR A 49 11.53 -0.13 -3.26
N THR A 50 11.73 -0.78 -2.12
CA THR A 50 11.76 -2.24 -2.02
C THR A 50 10.39 -2.86 -2.30
N LYS A 51 10.35 -4.18 -2.53
CA LYS A 51 9.07 -4.91 -2.70
C LYS A 51 8.13 -4.73 -1.50
N GLU A 52 8.68 -4.72 -0.29
CA GLU A 52 7.92 -4.49 0.94
C GLU A 52 7.37 -3.07 1.02
N GLU A 53 8.18 -2.06 0.69
CA GLU A 53 7.73 -0.66 0.69
C GLU A 53 6.66 -0.40 -0.37
N LYS A 54 6.79 -1.01 -1.56
CA LYS A 54 5.75 -0.96 -2.60
C LYS A 54 4.45 -1.61 -2.10
N TYR A 55 4.53 -2.69 -1.33
CA TYR A 55 3.36 -3.31 -0.71
C TYR A 55 2.71 -2.39 0.33
N LEU A 56 3.48 -1.83 1.26
CA LEU A 56 2.99 -0.88 2.27
C LEU A 56 2.30 0.32 1.62
N LEU A 57 2.88 0.84 0.54
CA LEU A 57 2.26 1.94 -0.22
C LEU A 57 1.00 1.51 -0.93
N ALA A 58 0.94 0.32 -1.52
CA ALA A 58 -0.29 -0.19 -2.13
C ALA A 58 -1.40 -0.38 -1.08
N VAL A 59 -1.08 -0.91 0.11
CA VAL A 59 -2.00 -1.02 1.24
C VAL A 59 -2.51 0.36 1.65
N ASN A 60 -1.62 1.33 1.80
CA ASN A 60 -1.98 2.71 2.12
C ASN A 60 -2.99 3.29 1.12
N ARG A 61 -2.70 3.16 -0.18
CA ARG A 61 -3.56 3.71 -1.24
C ARG A 61 -4.91 3.00 -1.32
N TYR A 62 -4.94 1.68 -1.14
CA TYR A 62 -6.20 0.93 -1.06
C TYR A 62 -7.05 1.40 0.12
N CYS A 63 -6.49 1.42 1.32
CA CYS A 63 -7.21 1.85 2.53
C CYS A 63 -7.70 3.30 2.40
N TYR A 64 -6.87 4.20 1.87
CA TYR A 64 -7.26 5.59 1.62
C TYR A 64 -8.47 5.73 0.69
N TRP A 65 -8.55 4.90 -0.37
CA TRP A 65 -9.64 4.92 -1.36
C TRP A 65 -10.98 4.38 -0.83
N HIS A 66 -10.93 3.52 0.18
CA HIS A 66 -12.11 2.85 0.71
C HIS A 66 -12.58 3.37 2.08
N CYS A 67 -11.75 4.15 2.79
CA CYS A 67 -12.08 4.75 4.08
C CYS A 67 -12.31 6.27 4.02
N ASN A 68 -12.21 6.89 2.85
CA ASN A 68 -12.68 8.26 2.57
C ASN A 68 -13.89 8.24 1.63
#